data_AF-E1RD96-F1
#
_entry.id   AF-E1RD96-F1
#
_cell.length_a   1.000
_cell.length_b   1.000
_cell.length_c   1.000
_cell.angle_alpha   90.00
_cell.angle_beta   90.00
_cell.angle_gamma   90.00
#
_symmetry.space_group_name_H-M   'P 1'
#
loop_
_entity.id
_entity.type
_entity.pdbx_description
1 polymer ?
#
loop_
_entity_poly.entity_id
_entity_poly.type
_entity_poly.pdbx_seq_one_letter_code
_entity_poly.pdbx_strand_id
1 'polypeptide(L)'
;MLTGTILPDLFKTEERVRILDYVSKRESVTATNVIKETGASKASVSRYLHLLVRAGLLENKNRDYYWKETAICAAVKRLMNIELLSGTIDLPEWAKAIGVYGSFAQGTNTVESDVDLWIYIPEYRRDSEIKTAELEKEIRDRTGHEIHILILTEEKLSHLKENDPPFYTRLTETSVIIKGESYVGN
;
A
#
# COMPACT_ATOMS: atom_id res chain seq x y z
N MET A 1 -27.08 -1.98 13.89
CA MET A 1 -26.85 -2.16 12.44
C MET A 1 -26.46 -0.81 11.86
N LEU A 2 -25.33 -0.72 11.15
CA LEU A 2 -25.05 0.46 10.31
C LEU A 2 -25.92 0.33 9.06
N THR A 3 -26.87 1.25 8.87
CA THR A 3 -27.77 1.30 7.71
C THR A 3 -27.22 2.13 6.55
N GLY A 4 -25.91 2.42 6.56
CA GLY A 4 -25.21 3.20 5.53
C GLY A 4 -23.82 2.64 5.24
N THR A 5 -23.26 3.00 4.08
CA THR A 5 -21.90 2.62 3.69
C THR A 5 -20.89 3.23 4.68
N ILE A 6 -19.93 2.43 5.12
CA ILE A 6 -18.89 2.85 6.08
C ILE A 6 -17.85 3.81 5.45
N LEU A 7 -17.66 3.72 4.13
CA LEU A 7 -16.57 4.39 3.42
C LEU A 7 -16.55 5.92 3.60
N PRO A 8 -17.66 6.67 3.48
CA PRO A 8 -17.65 8.13 3.69
C PRO A 8 -17.20 8.52 5.10
N ASP A 9 -17.46 7.67 6.08
CA ASP A 9 -17.05 7.91 7.47
C ASP A 9 -15.57 7.59 7.71
N LEU A 10 -14.98 6.63 6.99
CA LEU A 10 -13.55 6.33 7.12
C LEU A 10 -12.68 7.47 6.59
N PHE A 11 -13.02 8.01 5.42
CA PHE A 11 -12.15 8.93 4.69
C PHE A 11 -12.61 10.40 4.76
N LYS A 12 -13.47 10.74 5.75
CA LYS A 12 -14.13 12.06 5.82
C LYS A 12 -13.18 13.25 5.94
N THR A 13 -12.04 13.07 6.60
CA THR A 13 -11.07 14.15 6.89
C THR A 13 -9.65 13.61 6.85
N GLU A 14 -8.68 14.46 6.54
CA GLU A 14 -7.26 14.10 6.59
C GLU A 14 -6.83 13.59 7.97
N GLU A 15 -7.38 14.16 9.06
CA GLU A 15 -7.12 13.68 10.42
C GLU A 15 -7.56 12.21 10.60
N ARG A 16 -8.70 11.82 10.04
CA ARG A 16 -9.17 10.42 10.06
C ARG A 16 -8.29 9.52 9.22
N VAL A 17 -7.83 9.99 8.06
CA VAL A 17 -6.89 9.23 7.22
C VAL A 17 -5.58 9.00 7.95
N ARG A 18 -5.00 10.02 8.60
CA ARG A 18 -3.79 9.88 9.43
C ARG A 18 -3.97 8.89 10.57
N ILE A 19 -5.09 8.95 11.28
CA ILE A 19 -5.37 7.97 12.36
C ILE A 19 -5.53 6.57 11.77
N LEU A 20 -6.28 6.41 10.67
CA LEU A 20 -6.52 5.12 10.03
C LEU A 20 -5.22 4.49 9.54
N ASP A 21 -4.37 5.26 8.88
CA ASP A 21 -3.05 4.82 8.44
C ASP A 21 -2.21 4.33 9.62
N TYR A 22 -2.12 5.15 10.68
CA TYR A 22 -1.35 4.84 11.88
C TYR A 22 -1.79 3.53 12.55
N VAL A 23 -3.11 3.33 12.74
CA VAL A 23 -3.63 2.14 13.44
C VAL A 23 -3.59 0.88 12.57
N SER A 24 -3.69 1.00 11.24
CA SER A 24 -3.81 -0.16 10.35
C SER A 24 -2.49 -0.92 10.12
N LYS A 25 -1.36 -0.24 10.33
CA LYS A 25 0.00 -0.75 10.10
C LYS A 25 0.67 -1.32 11.35
N ARG A 26 -0.05 -1.40 12.47
CA ARG A 26 0.45 -1.84 13.78
C ARG A 26 -0.41 -2.96 14.34
N GLU A 27 0.23 -3.89 15.03
CA GLU A 27 -0.45 -5.00 15.70
C GLU A 27 -1.44 -4.49 16.76
N SER A 28 -0.99 -3.53 17.57
CA SER A 28 -1.83 -2.89 18.58
C SER A 28 -1.44 -1.43 18.83
N VAL A 29 -2.40 -0.65 19.33
CA VAL A 29 -2.25 0.76 19.67
C VAL A 29 -3.07 1.13 20.90
N THR A 30 -2.60 2.11 21.67
CA THR A 30 -3.42 2.81 22.66
C THR A 30 -3.93 4.13 22.11
N ALA A 31 -5.06 4.63 22.62
CA ALA A 31 -5.54 5.98 22.28
C ALA A 31 -4.48 7.07 22.56
N THR A 32 -3.67 6.91 23.61
CA THR A 32 -2.57 7.81 23.94
C THR A 32 -1.50 7.84 22.85
N ASN A 33 -1.10 6.68 22.33
CA ASN A 33 -0.14 6.63 21.23
C ASN A 33 -0.71 7.26 19.97
N VAL A 34 -1.97 6.96 19.63
CA VAL A 34 -2.62 7.56 18.46
C VAL A 34 -2.66 9.08 18.55
N ILE A 35 -3.03 9.65 19.70
CA ILE A 35 -3.00 11.12 19.92
C ILE A 35 -1.61 11.68 19.69
N LYS A 36 -0.60 11.06 20.31
CA LYS A 36 0.79 11.53 20.25
C LYS A 36 1.34 11.52 18.83
N GLU A 37 1.13 10.43 18.09
CA GLU A 37 1.77 10.21 16.80
C GLU A 37 1.00 10.85 15.62
N THR A 38 -0.32 11.05 15.75
CA THR A 38 -1.14 11.64 14.67
C THR A 38 -1.38 13.15 14.85
N GLY A 39 -1.08 13.69 16.03
CA GLY A 39 -1.38 15.08 16.40
C GLY A 39 -2.88 15.37 16.58
N ALA A 40 -3.75 14.36 16.50
CA ALA A 40 -5.19 14.52 16.58
C ALA A 40 -5.66 14.77 18.02
N SER A 41 -6.78 15.48 18.16
CA SER A 41 -7.35 15.75 19.50
C SER A 41 -7.86 14.48 20.18
N LYS A 42 -7.80 14.43 21.52
CA LYS A 42 -8.32 13.30 22.33
C LYS A 42 -9.77 12.94 21.97
N ALA A 43 -10.62 13.96 21.79
CA ALA A 43 -12.03 13.77 21.45
C ALA A 43 -12.20 13.20 20.03
N SER A 44 -11.36 13.60 19.07
CA SER A 44 -11.41 13.05 17.71
C SER A 44 -10.94 11.60 17.68
N VAL A 45 -9.78 11.31 18.29
CA VAL A 45 -9.22 9.95 18.38
C VAL A 45 -10.19 9.00 19.03
N SER A 46 -10.74 9.35 20.21
CA SER A 46 -11.70 8.47 20.90
C SER A 46 -12.93 8.17 20.03
N ARG A 47 -13.55 9.20 19.44
CA ARG A 47 -14.72 9.00 18.56
C ARG A 47 -14.38 8.13 17.35
N TYR A 48 -13.20 8.33 16.75
CA TYR A 48 -12.81 7.61 15.55
C TYR A 48 -12.43 6.15 15.85
N LEU A 49 -11.69 5.88 16.94
CA LEU A 49 -11.43 4.50 17.37
C LEU A 49 -12.72 3.73 17.68
N HIS A 50 -13.71 4.37 18.32
CA HIS A 50 -15.03 3.75 18.51
C HIS A 50 -15.76 3.48 17.19
N LEU A 51 -15.67 4.39 16.22
CA LEU A 51 -16.19 4.15 14.87
C LEU A 51 -15.53 2.92 14.23
N LEU A 52 -14.20 2.83 14.28
CA LEU A 52 -13.43 1.72 13.70
C LEU A 52 -13.73 0.37 14.38
N VAL A 53 -14.02 0.36 15.68
CA VAL A 53 -14.52 -0.84 16.39
C VAL A 53 -15.92 -1.22 15.92
N ARG A 54 -16.85 -0.25 15.87
CA ARG A 54 -18.23 -0.48 15.41
C ARG A 54 -18.29 -0.94 13.95
N ALA A 55 -17.35 -0.47 13.15
CA ALA A 55 -17.10 -0.84 11.78
C ALA A 55 -16.54 -2.26 11.60
N GLY A 56 -16.03 -2.88 12.66
CA GLY A 56 -15.39 -4.17 12.61
C GLY A 56 -13.96 -4.15 12.04
N LEU A 57 -13.31 -2.98 11.97
CA LEU A 57 -11.91 -2.82 11.54
C LEU A 57 -10.93 -2.99 12.71
N LEU A 58 -11.33 -2.54 13.90
CA LEU A 58 -10.59 -2.73 15.15
C LEU A 58 -11.32 -3.68 16.08
N GLU A 59 -10.55 -4.39 16.90
CA GLU A 59 -11.02 -5.02 18.13
C GLU A 59 -10.48 -4.21 19.33
N ASN A 60 -11.31 -3.94 20.33
CA ASN A 60 -10.86 -3.31 21.57
C ASN A 60 -10.76 -4.36 22.68
N LYS A 61 -9.59 -4.45 23.33
CA LYS A 61 -9.37 -5.26 24.52
C LYS A 61 -8.75 -4.36 25.59
N ASN A 62 -9.53 -4.06 26.63
CA ASN A 62 -9.14 -3.11 27.68
C ASN A 62 -8.76 -1.73 27.10
N ARG A 63 -7.48 -1.35 27.22
CA ARG A 63 -6.95 -0.05 26.75
C ARG A 63 -6.38 -0.10 25.34
N ASP A 64 -6.26 -1.31 24.79
CA ASP A 64 -5.55 -1.57 23.55
C ASP A 64 -6.55 -1.83 22.41
N TYR A 65 -6.20 -1.35 21.23
CA TYR A 65 -6.95 -1.57 19.99
C TYR A 65 -6.08 -2.37 19.03
N TYR A 66 -6.67 -3.40 18.43
CA TYR A 66 -5.99 -4.34 17.54
C TYR A 66 -6.60 -4.23 16.16
N TRP A 67 -5.74 -4.09 15.15
CA TRP A 67 -6.19 -4.15 13.77
C TRP A 67 -6.61 -5.56 13.41
N LYS A 68 -7.81 -5.72 12.83
CA LYS A 68 -8.34 -7.03 12.48
C LYS A 68 -7.82 -7.53 11.14
N GLU A 69 -7.57 -8.82 11.04
CA GLU A 69 -7.21 -9.49 9.80
C GLU A 69 -8.47 -9.97 9.07
N THR A 70 -9.13 -9.06 8.36
CA THR A 70 -10.32 -9.37 7.57
C THR A 70 -10.18 -8.82 6.14
N ALA A 71 -10.98 -9.34 5.20
CA ALA A 71 -10.97 -8.88 3.82
C ALA A 71 -11.26 -7.38 3.68
N ILE A 72 -12.18 -6.83 4.49
CA ILE A 72 -12.46 -5.38 4.48
C ILE A 72 -11.28 -4.55 4.99
N CYS A 73 -10.57 -5.05 6.02
CA CYS A 73 -9.37 -4.41 6.52
C CYS A 73 -8.25 -4.38 5.47
N ALA A 74 -8.00 -5.52 4.80
CA ALA A 74 -7.02 -5.61 3.73
C ALA A 74 -7.38 -4.67 2.56
N ALA A 75 -8.66 -4.61 2.18
CA ALA A 75 -9.13 -3.71 1.12
C ALA A 75 -8.95 -2.23 1.47
N VAL A 76 -9.25 -1.83 2.72
CA VAL A 76 -9.01 -0.46 3.20
C VAL A 76 -7.54 -0.10 3.15
N LYS A 77 -6.65 -0.98 3.65
CA LYS A 77 -5.20 -0.77 3.56
C LYS A 77 -4.71 -0.66 2.13
N ARG A 78 -5.16 -1.58 1.27
CA ARG A 78 -4.83 -1.57 -0.15
C ARG A 78 -5.21 -0.24 -0.82
N LEU A 79 -6.40 0.29 -0.53
CA LEU A 79 -6.83 1.58 -1.08
C LEU A 79 -5.91 2.73 -0.61
N MET A 80 -5.56 2.78 0.67
CA MET A 80 -4.64 3.79 1.19
C MET A 80 -3.24 3.68 0.57
N ASN A 81 -2.74 2.46 0.40
CA ASN A 81 -1.45 2.21 -0.26
C ASN A 81 -1.47 2.68 -1.72
N ILE A 82 -2.55 2.39 -2.47
CA ILE A 82 -2.71 2.84 -3.85
C ILE A 82 -2.75 4.37 -3.92
N GLU A 83 -3.48 5.02 -3.02
CA GLU A 83 -3.57 6.48 -2.98
C GLU A 83 -2.21 7.12 -2.70
N LEU A 84 -1.49 6.64 -1.68
CA LEU A 84 -0.12 7.06 -1.35
C LEU A 84 0.80 6.94 -2.56
N LEU A 85 0.85 5.77 -3.20
CA LEU A 85 1.74 5.52 -4.33
C LEU A 85 1.32 6.31 -5.57
N SER A 86 0.02 6.49 -5.82
CA SER A 86 -0.49 7.26 -6.95
C SER A 86 -0.19 8.75 -6.87
N GLY A 87 -0.12 9.29 -5.65
CA GLY A 87 0.29 10.67 -5.38
C GLY A 87 1.80 10.87 -5.32
N THR A 88 2.57 9.79 -5.15
CA THR A 88 4.03 9.86 -5.00
C THR A 88 4.80 9.54 -6.27
N ILE A 89 4.31 8.56 -7.04
CA ILE A 89 4.98 8.01 -8.20
C ILE A 89 4.52 8.71 -9.47
N ASP A 90 5.49 9.33 -10.14
CA ASP A 90 5.38 9.78 -11.52
C ASP A 90 5.85 8.66 -12.45
N LEU A 91 5.14 8.41 -13.56
CA LEU A 91 5.55 7.40 -14.54
C LEU A 91 6.75 7.96 -15.34
N PRO A 92 7.94 7.34 -15.29
CA PRO A 92 9.06 7.81 -16.08
C PRO A 92 8.82 7.62 -17.57
N GLU A 93 9.30 8.54 -18.42
CA GLU A 93 9.12 8.49 -19.88
C GLU A 93 9.70 7.22 -20.54
N TRP A 94 10.69 6.60 -19.89
CA TRP A 94 11.34 5.38 -20.37
C TRP A 94 10.57 4.10 -20.00
N ALA A 95 9.50 4.22 -19.22
CA ALA A 95 8.67 3.11 -18.77
C ALA A 95 7.28 3.17 -19.40
N LYS A 96 6.72 1.99 -19.67
CA LYS A 96 5.34 1.83 -20.13
C LYS A 96 4.34 1.82 -18.97
N ALA A 97 4.75 1.25 -17.85
CA ALA A 97 3.93 1.15 -16.66
C ALA A 97 4.77 0.94 -15.40
N ILE A 98 4.19 1.30 -14.26
CA ILE A 98 4.74 1.02 -12.94
C ILE A 98 3.60 0.58 -12.02
N GLY A 99 3.90 -0.38 -11.17
CA GLY A 99 2.93 -0.84 -10.18
C GLY A 99 3.60 -1.44 -8.96
N VAL A 100 2.75 -1.93 -8.08
CA VAL A 100 3.13 -2.49 -6.78
C VAL A 100 2.70 -3.95 -6.71
N TYR A 101 3.47 -4.77 -6.02
CA TYR A 101 3.11 -6.14 -5.67
C TYR A 101 3.37 -6.38 -4.17
N GLY A 102 3.30 -7.63 -3.73
CA GLY A 102 3.63 -7.98 -2.34
C GLY A 102 2.64 -7.40 -1.32
N SER A 103 3.15 -7.03 -0.15
CA SER A 103 2.33 -6.69 1.02
C SER A 103 1.50 -5.42 0.83
N PHE A 104 2.03 -4.42 0.13
CA PHE A 104 1.33 -3.18 -0.18
C PHE A 104 0.16 -3.41 -1.13
N ALA A 105 0.39 -4.18 -2.20
CA ALA A 105 -0.66 -4.54 -3.15
C ALA A 105 -1.75 -5.41 -2.52
N GLN A 106 -1.40 -6.23 -1.51
CA GLN A 106 -2.35 -7.09 -0.82
C GLN A 106 -3.08 -6.40 0.33
N GLY A 107 -2.52 -5.32 0.88
CA GLY A 107 -3.04 -4.63 2.07
C GLY A 107 -2.67 -5.31 3.39
N THR A 108 -1.57 -6.08 3.38
CA THR A 108 -1.03 -6.81 4.55
C THR A 108 0.20 -6.13 5.15
N ASN A 109 0.66 -5.02 4.57
CA ASN A 109 1.80 -4.26 5.03
C ASN A 109 1.67 -3.79 6.49
N THR A 110 2.82 -3.72 7.15
CA THR A 110 3.08 -3.17 8.49
C THR A 110 3.92 -1.90 8.37
N VAL A 111 4.20 -1.25 9.50
CA VAL A 111 5.10 -0.09 9.55
C VAL A 111 6.54 -0.40 9.12
N GLU A 112 6.96 -1.66 9.22
CA GLU A 112 8.32 -2.12 8.86
C GLU A 112 8.38 -2.71 7.45
N SER A 113 7.27 -2.71 6.71
CA SER A 113 7.24 -3.29 5.36
C SER A 113 7.92 -2.38 4.35
N ASP A 114 8.77 -2.98 3.54
CA ASP A 114 9.28 -2.41 2.30
C ASP A 114 8.17 -2.30 1.25
N VAL A 115 8.38 -1.45 0.24
CA VAL A 115 7.49 -1.33 -0.93
C VAL A 115 8.10 -2.08 -2.11
N ASP A 116 7.49 -3.19 -2.47
CA ASP A 116 7.84 -3.97 -3.65
C ASP A 116 7.14 -3.41 -4.90
N LEU A 117 7.90 -2.76 -5.76
CA LEU A 117 7.43 -2.17 -7.01
C LEU A 117 7.92 -2.98 -8.21
N TRP A 118 7.19 -2.91 -9.31
CA TRP A 118 7.67 -3.35 -10.61
C TRP A 118 7.58 -2.21 -11.61
N ILE A 119 8.53 -2.14 -12.53
CA ILE A 119 8.52 -1.18 -13.64
C ILE A 119 8.62 -1.94 -14.97
N TYR A 120 7.64 -1.73 -15.85
CA TYR A 120 7.60 -2.37 -17.16
C TYR A 120 8.22 -1.45 -18.20
N ILE A 121 9.31 -1.91 -18.82
CA ILE A 121 10.05 -1.17 -19.84
C ILE A 121 10.05 -1.94 -21.17
N PRO A 122 10.15 -1.24 -22.32
CA PRO A 122 10.17 -1.89 -23.62
C PRO A 122 11.37 -2.83 -23.82
N GLU A 123 12.55 -2.41 -23.36
CA GLU A 123 13.82 -3.13 -23.54
C GLU A 123 14.77 -2.80 -22.39
N TYR A 124 15.50 -3.82 -21.92
CA TYR A 124 16.51 -3.65 -20.89
C TYR A 124 17.80 -3.08 -21.50
N ARG A 125 18.31 -1.99 -20.92
CA ARG A 125 19.52 -1.28 -21.38
C ARG A 125 20.51 -1.16 -20.23
N ARG A 126 21.79 -0.89 -20.54
CA ARG A 126 22.84 -0.75 -19.51
C ARG A 126 22.54 0.34 -18.48
N ASP A 127 21.82 1.38 -18.87
CA ASP A 127 21.41 2.49 -18.01
C ASP A 127 20.09 2.23 -17.26
N SER A 128 19.38 1.12 -17.53
CA SER A 128 18.12 0.78 -16.85
C SER A 128 18.30 0.63 -15.35
N GLU A 129 19.39 0.03 -14.89
CA GLU A 129 19.69 -0.12 -13.45
C GLU A 129 19.92 1.23 -12.77
N ILE A 130 20.67 2.12 -13.43
CA ILE A 130 20.98 3.47 -12.90
C ILE A 130 19.68 4.26 -12.75
N LYS A 131 18.85 4.29 -13.80
CA LYS A 131 17.55 4.96 -13.79
C LYS A 131 16.59 4.39 -12.75
N THR A 132 16.63 3.07 -12.56
CA THR A 132 15.81 2.40 -11.56
C THR A 132 16.25 2.74 -10.15
N ALA A 133 17.57 2.76 -9.88
CA ALA A 133 18.11 3.18 -8.58
C ALA A 133 17.83 4.66 -8.27
N GLU A 134 17.86 5.54 -9.28
CA GLU A 134 17.46 6.94 -9.14
C GLU A 134 15.97 7.06 -8.75
N LEU A 135 15.11 6.29 -9.41
CA LEU A 135 13.67 6.23 -9.11
C LEU A 135 13.40 5.64 -7.72
N GLU A 136 14.07 4.57 -7.33
CA GLU A 136 14.01 3.99 -5.98
C GLU A 136 14.31 5.03 -4.91
N LYS A 137 15.41 5.77 -5.11
CA LYS A 137 15.82 6.82 -4.18
C LYS A 137 14.78 7.94 -4.11
N GLU A 138 14.27 8.40 -5.24
CA GLU A 138 13.25 9.45 -5.28
C GLU A 138 11.98 9.03 -4.52
N ILE A 139 11.50 7.81 -4.75
CA ILE A 139 10.29 7.30 -4.09
C ILE A 139 10.55 7.08 -2.59
N ARG A 140 11.72 6.56 -2.20
CA ARG A 140 12.10 6.42 -0.80
C ARG A 140 12.11 7.77 -0.08
N ASP A 141 12.71 8.79 -0.69
CA ASP A 141 12.83 10.13 -0.10
C ASP A 141 11.44 10.78 0.09
N ARG A 142 10.46 10.48 -0.78
CA ARG A 142 9.08 10.98 -0.68
C ARG A 142 8.19 10.17 0.27
N THR A 143 8.39 8.86 0.37
CA THR A 143 7.51 7.96 1.15
C THR A 143 8.04 7.64 2.54
N GLY A 144 9.35 7.70 2.75
CA GLY A 144 10.03 7.22 3.96
C GLY A 144 10.10 5.69 4.08
N HIS A 145 9.70 4.93 3.05
CA HIS A 145 9.81 3.47 3.01
C HIS A 145 11.02 3.03 2.18
N GLU A 146 11.64 1.91 2.54
CA GLU A 146 12.56 1.23 1.63
C GLU A 146 11.81 0.72 0.40
N ILE A 147 12.43 0.89 -0.76
CA ILE A 147 11.83 0.62 -2.07
C ILE A 147 12.68 -0.42 -2.78
N HIS A 148 12.05 -1.47 -3.31
CA HIS A 148 12.67 -2.43 -4.21
C HIS A 148 11.92 -2.43 -5.54
N ILE A 149 12.60 -2.14 -6.65
CA ILE A 149 11.99 -2.15 -7.97
C ILE A 149 12.47 -3.36 -8.78
N LEU A 150 11.50 -4.20 -9.18
CA LEU A 150 11.70 -5.25 -10.18
C LEU A 150 11.53 -4.69 -11.59
N ILE A 151 12.60 -4.73 -12.39
CA ILE A 151 12.53 -4.38 -13.82
C ILE A 151 11.88 -5.54 -14.60
N LEU A 152 10.78 -5.23 -15.29
CA LEU A 152 10.06 -6.14 -16.16
C LEU A 152 10.25 -5.75 -17.62
N THR A 153 10.61 -6.74 -18.44
CA THR A 153 10.56 -6.72 -19.90
C THR A 153 9.75 -7.91 -20.39
N GLU A 154 9.37 -7.91 -21.67
CA GLU A 154 8.67 -9.05 -22.28
C GLU A 154 9.46 -10.37 -22.13
N GLU A 155 10.78 -10.28 -22.35
CA GLU A 155 11.71 -11.39 -22.16
C GLU A 155 11.73 -11.86 -20.70
N LYS A 156 11.82 -10.92 -19.73
CA LYS A 156 11.83 -11.26 -18.31
C LYS A 156 10.52 -11.91 -17.88
N LEU A 157 9.37 -11.43 -18.35
CA LEU A 157 8.07 -12.00 -18.06
C LEU A 157 7.95 -13.43 -18.62
N SER A 158 8.38 -13.64 -19.87
CA SER A 158 8.40 -14.96 -20.49
C SER A 158 9.30 -15.92 -19.71
N HIS A 159 10.50 -15.45 -19.33
CA HIS A 159 11.43 -16.23 -18.52
C HIS A 159 10.87 -16.58 -17.14
N LEU A 160 10.22 -15.63 -16.44
CA LEU A 160 9.57 -15.88 -15.14
C LEU A 160 8.44 -16.91 -15.28
N LYS A 161 7.63 -16.81 -16.34
CA LYS A 161 6.54 -17.75 -16.60
C LYS A 161 7.02 -19.20 -16.74
N GLU A 162 8.19 -19.40 -17.36
CA GLU A 162 8.76 -20.72 -17.60
C GLU A 162 9.56 -21.25 -16.40
N ASN A 163 10.33 -20.38 -15.73
CA ASN A 163 11.36 -20.78 -14.77
C ASN A 163 10.97 -20.52 -13.30
N ASP A 164 10.03 -19.62 -13.04
CA ASP A 164 9.40 -19.41 -11.73
C ASP A 164 7.88 -19.16 -11.86
N PRO A 165 7.10 -20.18 -12.29
CA PRO A 165 5.65 -20.04 -12.42
C PRO A 165 4.95 -19.56 -11.14
N PRO A 166 5.32 -20.04 -9.92
CA PRO A 166 4.70 -19.54 -8.70
C PRO A 166 4.89 -18.03 -8.48
N PHE A 167 6.08 -17.49 -8.73
CA PHE A 167 6.29 -16.05 -8.64
C PHE A 167 5.56 -15.30 -9.74
N TYR A 168 5.63 -15.77 -10.99
CA TYR A 168 4.91 -15.17 -12.12
C TYR A 168 3.42 -15.06 -11.82
N THR A 169 2.77 -16.15 -11.42
CA THR A 169 1.33 -16.17 -11.09
C THR A 169 1.01 -15.17 -9.97
N ARG A 170 1.78 -15.16 -8.87
CA ARG A 170 1.57 -14.20 -7.78
C ARG A 170 1.71 -12.75 -8.27
N LEU A 171 2.74 -12.47 -9.06
CA LEU A 171 2.98 -11.15 -9.62
C LEU A 171 1.82 -10.71 -10.51
N THR A 172 1.31 -11.58 -11.39
CA THR A 172 0.21 -11.22 -12.31
C THR A 172 -1.16 -11.13 -11.63
N GLU A 173 -1.42 -11.93 -10.60
CA GLU A 173 -2.74 -11.99 -9.96
C GLU A 173 -2.91 -10.96 -8.83
N THR A 174 -1.82 -10.59 -8.16
CA THR A 174 -1.89 -9.78 -6.93
C THR A 174 -1.31 -8.38 -7.08
N SER A 175 -0.64 -8.08 -8.20
CA SER A 175 -0.12 -6.75 -8.43
C SER A 175 -1.23 -5.75 -8.71
N VAL A 176 -0.91 -4.48 -8.51
CA VAL A 176 -1.76 -3.34 -8.85
C VAL A 176 -0.95 -2.38 -9.69
N ILE A 177 -1.50 -2.01 -10.84
CA ILE A 177 -0.93 -0.96 -11.70
C ILE A 177 -1.20 0.38 -11.04
N ILE A 178 -0.16 1.18 -10.83
CA ILE A 178 -0.25 2.53 -10.25
C ILE A 178 -0.34 3.57 -11.37
N LYS A 179 0.48 3.45 -12.43
CA LYS A 179 0.41 4.28 -13.64
C LYS A 179 0.74 3.46 -14.89
N GLY A 180 0.20 3.88 -16.03
CA GLY A 180 0.45 3.28 -17.34
C GLY A 180 -0.51 2.14 -17.67
N GLU A 181 -0.10 1.30 -18.62
CA GLU A 181 -0.92 0.21 -19.17
C GLU A 181 -0.61 -1.15 -18.52
N SER A 182 -1.49 -2.13 -18.73
CA SER A 182 -1.25 -3.49 -18.24
C SER A 182 -0.07 -4.14 -18.96
N TYR A 183 0.82 -4.78 -18.18
CA TYR A 183 1.90 -5.64 -18.70
C TYR A 183 1.44 -7.10 -18.88
N VAL A 184 0.25 -7.46 -18.39
CA VAL A 184 -0.37 -8.76 -18.66
C VAL A 184 -1.07 -8.64 -20.00
N GLY A 185 -0.50 -9.26 -21.04
CA GLY A 185 -1.16 -9.42 -22.33
C GLY A 185 -2.40 -10.31 -22.21
N ASN A 186 -3.48 -9.91 -22.88
CA ASN A 186 -4.65 -10.76 -23.12
C ASN A 186 -4.27 -12.01 -23.93
#